data_AF-A0A8H6CGH6-F1
#
_entry.id   AF-A0A8H6CGH6-F1
#
_cell.length_a   1.000
_cell.length_b   1.000
_cell.length_c   1.000
_cell.angle_alpha   90.00
_cell.angle_beta   90.00
_cell.angle_gamma   90.00
#
_symmetry.space_group_name_H-M   'P 1'
#
loop_
_entity.id
_entity.type
_entity.pdbx_description
1 polymer ?
#
loop_
_entity_poly.entity_id
_entity_poly.type
_entity_poly.pdbx_seq_one_letter_code
_entity_poly.pdbx_strand_id
1 'polypeptide(L)'
;MSSTEAKKRNINHGHNSASHGRKETTAWDTIEYDLYSIWLFTYSDLKTIVGPKTAFGIFNSLQASAFDLPCLQYSTALKRLPLVVFWTWINLLPFSIDNQRQPEAIREDGPKNEINKFYDCALDK
;
A
#
# COMPACT_ATOMS: atom_id res chain seq x y z
N MET A 1 -14.23 -73.71 -31.86
CA MET A 1 -13.03 -72.98 -32.33
C MET A 1 -13.56 -71.71 -32.98
N SER A 2 -13.37 -70.47 -32.55
CA SER A 2 -12.41 -69.77 -31.69
C SER A 2 -13.16 -68.55 -31.13
N SER A 3 -13.31 -68.35 -29.82
CA SER A 3 -12.35 -67.70 -28.90
C SER A 3 -11.87 -66.33 -29.40
N THR A 4 -12.40 -65.25 -28.80
CA THR A 4 -11.73 -64.06 -28.20
C THR A 4 -12.67 -62.84 -28.27
N GLU A 5 -13.41 -62.54 -27.20
CA GLU A 5 -13.00 -61.59 -26.13
C GLU A 5 -12.71 -60.18 -26.70
N ALA A 6 -13.78 -59.45 -27.04
CA ALA A 6 -13.72 -58.02 -27.34
C ALA A 6 -13.44 -57.24 -26.04
N LYS A 7 -12.14 -57.14 -25.75
CA LYS A 7 -11.49 -56.38 -24.69
C LYS A 7 -12.13 -55.00 -24.47
N LYS A 8 -12.76 -54.85 -23.30
CA LYS A 8 -13.15 -53.59 -22.63
C LYS A 8 -12.07 -52.52 -22.82
N ARG A 9 -12.38 -51.46 -23.56
CA ARG A 9 -11.69 -50.16 -23.41
C ARG A 9 -12.55 -49.29 -22.52
N ASN A 10 -12.32 -49.46 -21.21
CA ASN A 10 -12.77 -48.53 -20.19
C ASN A 10 -11.87 -47.30 -20.29
N ILE A 11 -12.35 -46.25 -20.96
CA ILE A 11 -11.63 -44.98 -21.08
C ILE A 11 -11.77 -44.28 -19.73
N ASN A 12 -10.78 -44.51 -18.86
CA ASN A 12 -10.55 -43.67 -17.70
C ASN A 12 -10.06 -42.30 -18.21
N HIS A 13 -11.00 -41.39 -18.53
CA HIS A 13 -10.68 -39.97 -18.56
C HIS A 13 -10.53 -39.50 -17.11
N GLY A 14 -9.31 -39.68 -16.59
CA GLY A 14 -8.86 -38.94 -15.42
C GLY A 14 -8.91 -37.45 -15.74
N HIS A 15 -10.01 -36.81 -15.33
CA HIS A 15 -10.01 -35.38 -15.08
C HIS A 15 -9.10 -35.14 -13.88
N ASN A 16 -7.80 -34.98 -14.15
CA ASN A 16 -6.89 -34.33 -13.23
C ASN A 16 -7.29 -32.85 -13.18
N SER A 17 -8.38 -32.57 -12.46
CA SER A 17 -8.67 -31.24 -11.97
C SER A 17 -7.58 -30.94 -10.96
N ALA A 18 -6.51 -30.29 -11.43
CA ALA A 18 -5.52 -29.68 -10.57
C ALA A 18 -6.23 -28.57 -9.77
N SER A 19 -6.86 -28.96 -8.66
CA SER A 19 -7.21 -28.05 -7.59
C SER A 19 -5.91 -27.46 -7.09
N HIS A 20 -5.54 -26.30 -7.64
CA HIS A 20 -4.56 -25.41 -7.04
C HIS A 20 -5.03 -25.16 -5.62
N GLY A 21 -4.44 -25.89 -4.67
CA GLY A 21 -4.70 -25.76 -3.24
C GLY A 21 -4.36 -24.35 -2.83
N ARG A 22 -5.37 -23.48 -2.79
CA ARG A 22 -5.27 -22.17 -2.17
C ARG A 22 -4.97 -22.46 -0.70
N LYS A 23 -3.73 -22.22 -0.28
CA LYS A 23 -3.37 -22.30 1.13
C LYS A 23 -4.33 -21.37 1.88
N GLU A 24 -5.01 -21.91 2.88
CA GLU A 24 -5.94 -21.17 3.71
C GLU A 24 -5.14 -20.07 4.42
N THR A 25 -5.41 -18.81 4.08
CA THR A 25 -4.73 -17.65 4.66
C THR A 25 -5.19 -17.49 6.09
N THR A 26 -4.25 -17.39 7.02
CA THR A 26 -4.54 -17.10 8.42
C THR A 26 -4.89 -15.62 8.60
N ALA A 27 -5.53 -15.26 9.72
CA ALA A 27 -5.80 -13.86 10.04
C ALA A 27 -4.53 -13.00 10.11
N TRP A 28 -3.40 -13.60 10.52
CA TRP A 28 -2.11 -12.91 10.60
C TRP A 28 -1.54 -12.60 9.23
N ASP A 29 -1.70 -13.49 8.25
CA ASP A 29 -1.29 -13.24 6.87
C ASP A 29 -2.04 -12.02 6.30
N THR A 30 -3.30 -11.84 6.69
CA THR A 30 -4.12 -10.70 6.26
C THR A 30 -3.65 -9.41 6.94
N ILE A 31 -3.45 -9.43 8.26
CA ILE A 31 -2.99 -8.25 9.00
C ILE A 31 -1.59 -7.81 8.54
N GLU A 32 -0.67 -8.75 8.35
CA GLU A 32 0.67 -8.46 7.86
C GLU A 32 0.62 -7.81 6.47
N TYR A 33 -0.20 -8.37 5.58
CA TYR A 33 -0.42 -7.82 4.26
C TYR A 33 -1.00 -6.40 4.30
N ASP A 34 -1.99 -6.16 5.16
CA ASP A 34 -2.64 -4.85 5.30
C ASP A 34 -1.68 -3.81 5.89
N LEU A 35 -0.92 -4.16 6.93
CA LEU A 35 0.09 -3.28 7.52
C LEU A 35 1.22 -2.98 6.53
N TYR A 36 1.66 -3.98 5.79
CA TYR A 36 2.67 -3.79 4.74
C TYR A 36 2.15 -2.89 3.63
N SER A 37 0.88 -3.04 3.25
CA SER A 37 0.22 -2.17 2.26
C SER A 37 0.17 -0.72 2.77
N ILE A 38 -0.22 -0.51 4.03
CA ILE A 38 -0.22 0.81 4.69
C ILE A 38 1.15 1.45 4.70
N TRP A 39 2.17 0.67 5.02
CA TRP A 39 3.55 1.14 4.97
C TRP A 39 3.95 1.55 3.55
N LEU A 40 3.69 0.71 2.55
CA LEU A 40 4.13 0.92 1.18
C LEU A 40 3.53 2.21 0.59
N PHE A 41 2.23 2.44 0.79
CA PHE A 41 1.58 3.64 0.21
C PHE A 41 1.89 4.93 0.98
N THR A 42 2.16 4.88 2.28
CA THR A 42 2.50 6.10 3.03
C THR A 42 3.99 6.47 2.98
N TYR A 43 4.86 5.57 2.53
CA TYR A 43 6.31 5.77 2.60
C TYR A 43 6.82 7.01 1.86
N SER A 44 6.26 7.32 0.69
CA SER A 44 6.57 8.55 -0.06
C SER A 44 6.11 9.80 0.70
N ASP A 45 4.89 9.77 1.22
CA ASP A 45 4.24 10.88 1.92
C ASP A 45 4.86 11.15 3.30
N LEU A 46 5.41 10.13 3.95
CA LEU A 46 6.18 10.28 5.19
C LEU A 46 7.36 11.24 5.00
N LYS A 47 8.09 11.11 3.88
CA LYS A 47 9.25 11.96 3.59
C LYS A 47 8.84 13.37 3.20
N THR A 48 7.79 13.51 2.41
CA THR A 48 7.39 14.79 1.81
C THR A 48 6.44 15.61 2.68
N ILE A 49 5.68 14.98 3.58
CA ILE A 49 4.69 15.66 4.42
C ILE A 49 5.05 15.56 5.90
N VAL A 50 5.29 14.34 6.42
CA VAL A 50 5.56 14.17 7.86
C VAL A 50 6.89 14.80 8.26
N GLY A 51 7.93 14.64 7.44
CA GLY A 51 9.24 15.28 7.64
C GLY A 51 9.14 16.81 7.80
N PRO A 52 8.64 17.55 6.79
CA PRO A 52 8.51 18.99 6.87
C PRO A 52 7.59 19.48 8.00
N LYS A 53 6.45 18.83 8.23
CA LYS A 53 5.53 19.20 9.33
C LYS A 53 6.19 19.03 10.69
N THR A 54 6.91 17.93 10.89
CA THR A 54 7.63 17.67 12.15
C THR A 54 8.75 18.68 12.36
N ALA A 55 9.56 18.95 11.33
CA ALA A 55 10.64 19.92 11.39
C ALA A 55 10.11 21.32 11.73
N PHE A 56 9.05 21.76 11.05
CA PHE A 56 8.39 23.03 11.32
C PHE A 56 7.88 23.11 12.75
N GLY A 57 7.16 22.08 13.23
CA GLY A 57 6.65 22.05 14.60
C GLY A 57 7.76 22.14 15.66
N ILE A 58 8.87 21.43 15.46
CA ILE A 58 10.00 21.44 16.39
C ILE A 58 10.69 22.80 16.38
N PHE A 59 11.05 23.36 15.22
CA PHE A 59 11.73 24.65 15.15
C PHE A 59 10.87 25.77 15.75
N ASN A 60 9.56 25.77 15.50
CA ASN A 60 8.66 26.73 16.13
C ASN A 60 8.57 26.55 17.66
N SER A 61 8.57 25.30 18.16
CA SER A 61 8.55 25.04 19.61
C SER A 61 9.82 25.51 20.33
N LEU A 62 10.96 25.46 19.63
CA LEU A 62 12.24 25.94 20.15
C LEU A 62 12.35 27.46 20.08
N GLN A 63 11.76 28.07 19.04
CA GLN A 63 11.76 29.52 18.84
C GLN A 63 10.58 30.24 19.52
N ALA A 64 9.80 29.55 20.34
CA ALA A 64 8.58 30.07 20.95
C ALA A 64 8.79 31.36 21.76
N SER A 65 9.99 31.59 22.33
CA SER A 65 10.34 32.85 23.01
C SER A 65 10.26 34.08 22.12
N ALA A 66 10.46 33.95 20.80
CA ALA A 66 10.32 35.07 19.88
C ALA A 66 8.87 35.55 19.72
N PHE A 67 7.91 34.76 20.22
CA PHE A 67 6.48 35.04 20.19
C PHE A 67 5.89 35.23 21.60
N ASP A 68 6.73 35.49 22.61
CA ASP A 68 6.33 35.59 24.03
C ASP A 68 5.63 34.33 24.57
N LEU A 69 5.94 33.16 23.99
CA LEU A 69 5.42 31.86 24.41
C LEU A 69 6.47 31.05 25.19
N PRO A 70 6.05 30.15 26.10
CA PRO A 70 6.99 29.31 26.84
C PRO A 70 7.77 28.37 25.91
N CYS A 71 9.10 28.47 25.94
CA CYS A 71 9.99 27.64 25.14
C CYS A 71 9.97 26.19 25.60
N LEU A 72 9.97 25.27 24.64
CA LEU A 72 10.16 23.87 24.96
C LEU A 72 11.66 23.58 25.16
N GLN A 73 11.99 22.89 26.26
CA GLN A 73 13.35 22.40 26.47
C GLN A 73 13.74 21.41 25.36
N TYR A 74 14.98 21.50 24.86
CA TYR A 74 15.49 20.62 23.79
C TYR A 74 15.28 19.12 24.10
N SER A 75 15.54 18.73 25.35
CA SER A 75 15.36 17.34 25.79
C SER A 75 13.89 16.90 25.74
N THR A 76 12.96 17.81 26.03
CA THR A 76 11.52 17.56 25.93
C THR A 76 11.07 17.51 24.47
N ALA A 77 11.61 18.39 23.61
CA ALA A 77 11.34 18.37 22.18
C ALA A 77 11.75 17.03 21.54
N LEU A 78 12.97 16.54 21.86
CA LEU A 78 13.46 15.25 21.38
C LEU A 78 12.62 14.07 21.88
N LYS A 79 12.20 14.08 23.15
CA LYS A 79 11.33 13.04 23.71
C LYS A 79 9.94 13.03 23.06
N ARG A 80 9.48 14.17 22.54
CA ARG A 80 8.18 14.30 21.87
C ARG A 80 8.24 14.00 20.37
N LEU A 81 9.42 13.95 19.76
CA LEU A 81 9.57 13.66 18.32
C LEU A 81 8.82 12.40 17.88
N PRO A 82 8.94 11.23 18.55
CA PRO A 82 8.22 10.04 18.12
C PRO A 82 6.70 10.23 18.15
N LEU A 83 6.19 10.91 19.18
CA LEU A 83 4.76 11.20 19.32
C LEU A 83 4.26 12.17 18.23
N VAL A 84 5.03 13.22 17.91
CA VAL A 84 4.69 14.18 16.85
C VAL A 84 4.68 13.51 15.48
N VAL A 85 5.70 12.69 15.19
CA VAL A 85 5.78 11.91 13.95
C VAL A 85 4.59 10.95 13.85
N PHE A 86 4.32 10.18 14.90
CA PHE A 86 3.20 9.24 14.93
C PHE A 86 1.85 9.95 14.75
N TRP A 87 1.62 11.04 15.48
CA TRP A 87 0.40 11.84 15.35
C TRP A 87 0.22 12.39 13.94
N THR A 88 1.29 12.95 13.36
CA THR A 88 1.25 13.51 12.01
C THR A 88 1.00 12.42 10.97
N TRP A 89 1.57 11.23 11.15
CA TRP A 89 1.37 10.08 10.27
C TRP A 89 -0.05 9.53 10.34
N ILE A 90 -0.65 9.37 11.53
CA ILE A 90 -2.04 8.94 11.65
C ILE A 90 -3.00 9.95 11.00
N ASN A 91 -2.72 11.25 11.11
CA ASN A 91 -3.51 12.28 10.44
C ASN A 91 -3.28 12.34 8.93
N LEU A 92 -2.17 11.80 8.43
CA LEU A 92 -1.88 11.68 7.00
C LEU A 92 -2.65 10.52 6.34
N LEU A 93 -2.86 9.42 7.07
CA LEU A 93 -3.48 8.20 6.54
C LEU A 93 -4.81 8.45 5.79
N PRO A 94 -5.78 9.22 6.32
CA PRO A 94 -7.02 9.49 5.59
C PRO A 94 -6.81 10.22 4.26
N PHE A 95 -5.81 11.12 4.19
CA PHE A 95 -5.48 11.84 2.95
C PHE A 95 -4.86 10.91 1.93
N SER A 96 -3.91 10.06 2.34
CA SER A 96 -3.29 9.09 1.43
C SER A 96 -4.33 8.07 0.92
N ILE A 97 -5.30 7.66 1.76
CA ILE A 97 -6.41 6.79 1.35
C ILE A 97 -7.34 7.49 0.34
N ASP A 98 -7.71 8.74 0.60
CA ASP A 98 -8.59 9.50 -0.31
C ASP A 98 -7.91 9.82 -1.64
N ASN A 99 -6.60 10.09 -1.62
CA ASN A 99 -5.79 10.32 -2.81
C ASN A 99 -5.83 9.10 -3.74
N GLN A 100 -5.84 7.88 -3.18
CA GLN A 100 -5.90 6.63 -3.95
C GLN A 100 -7.33 6.23 -4.37
N ARG A 101 -8.37 6.93 -3.91
CA ARG A 101 -9.76 6.67 -4.32
C ARG A 101 -10.09 7.23 -5.70
N GLN A 102 -9.32 8.21 -6.17
CA GLN A 102 -9.56 8.86 -7.45
C GLN A 102 -9.03 7.98 -8.60
N PRO A 103 -9.85 7.71 -9.65
CA PRO A 103 -9.43 6.89 -10.78
C PRO A 103 -8.21 7.47 -11.52
N GLU A 104 -8.01 8.79 -11.45
CA GLU A 104 -6.85 9.48 -12.00
C GLU A 104 -5.55 9.13 -11.26
N ALA A 105 -5.60 8.97 -9.94
CA ALA A 105 -4.44 8.57 -9.13
C ALA A 105 -4.01 7.15 -9.45
N ILE A 106 -4.98 6.24 -9.64
CA ILE A 106 -4.72 4.86 -10.09
C ILE A 106 -4.06 4.85 -11.47
N ARG A 107 -4.47 5.76 -12.37
CA ARG A 107 -3.87 5.89 -13.71
C ARG A 107 -2.46 6.48 -13.66
N GLU A 108 -2.18 7.37 -12.71
CA GLU A 108 -0.87 7.99 -12.54
C GLU A 108 0.16 7.03 -11.92
N ASP A 109 -0.25 6.30 -10.88
CA ASP A 109 0.57 5.35 -10.12
C ASP A 109 0.61 3.95 -10.77
N GLY A 110 -0.29 3.68 -11.69
CA GLY A 110 -0.31 2.46 -12.50
C GLY A 110 0.94 2.34 -13.38
N PRO A 111 1.31 1.10 -13.79
CA PRO A 111 2.42 0.91 -14.71
C PRO A 111 2.15 1.73 -15.98
N LYS A 112 2.90 2.84 -16.14
CA LYS A 112 2.96 3.62 -17.37
C LYS A 112 3.69 2.79 -18.42
N ASN A 113 3.02 1.76 -18.93
CA ASN A 113 3.40 1.20 -20.21
C ASN A 113 3.16 2.31 -21.24
N GLU A 114 4.22 2.85 -21.83
CA GLU A 114 4.16 3.86 -22.91
C GLU A 114 3.20 3.47 -24.04
N ILE A 115 2.88 2.18 -24.13
CA ILE A 115 1.87 1.56 -24.98
C ILE A 115 0.45 2.13 -24.74
N ASN A 116 0.00 2.36 -23.50
CA ASN A 116 -1.35 2.86 -23.22
C ASN A 116 -1.55 4.32 -23.68
N LYS A 117 -0.49 5.13 -23.67
CA LYS A 117 -0.53 6.51 -24.17
C LYS A 117 -0.78 6.58 -25.69
N PHE A 118 -0.34 5.56 -26.43
CA PHE A 118 -0.58 5.46 -27.87
C PHE A 118 -2.01 5.02 -28.19
N TYR A 119 -2.59 4.12 -27.38
CA TYR A 119 -3.98 3.70 -27.53
C TYR A 119 -4.99 4.80 -27.17
N ASP A 120 -4.75 5.56 -26.11
CA ASP A 120 -5.62 6.67 -25.70
C ASP A 120 -5.67 7.79 -26.76
N CYS A 121 -4.57 8.04 -27.48
CA CYS A 121 -4.50 8.99 -28.60
C CYS A 121 -5.17 8.46 -29.88
N ALA A 122 -5.19 7.14 -30.07
CA ALA A 122 -5.73 6.51 -31.28
C ALA A 122 -7.26 6.32 -31.24
N LEU A 123 -7.87 6.34 -30.06
CA LEU A 123 -9.31 6.19 -29.84
C LEU A 123 -10.07 7.52 -29.71
N ASP A 124 -9.37 8.65 -29.67
CA ASP A 124 -9.96 10.00 -29.72
C ASP A 124 -10.17 10.45 -31.18
N LYS A 125 -11.04 9.73 -31.89
CA LYS A 125 -11.55 10.11 -33.22
C LYS A 125 -13.07 10.11 -33.27
#